data_AF-A0A1G1Y5K0-F1
#
_entry.id   AF-A0A1G1Y5K0-F1
#
_cell.length_a   1.000
_cell.length_b   1.000
_cell.length_c   1.000
_cell.angle_alpha   90.00
_cell.angle_beta   90.00
_cell.angle_gamma   90.00
#
_symmetry.space_group_name_H-M   'P 1'
#
loop_
_entity.id
_entity.type
_entity.pdbx_description
1 polymer ?
#
loop_
_entity_poly.entity_id
_entity_poly.type
_entity_poly.pdbx_seq_one_letter_code
_entity_poly.pdbx_strand_id
1 'polypeptide(L)'
;MGLFSSKKILKTSQQIKDALFQIKSLDYRERPAVYEALIKELDDGGVSQEELKKVIRELRNNGEISEIDKENLLELIERES
;
A
#
# COMPACT_ATOMS: atom_id res chain seq x y z
N MET A 1 18.80 -20.66 7.84
CA MET A 1 18.53 -19.21 7.75
C MET A 1 17.06 -19.06 7.44
N GLY A 2 16.32 -18.34 8.29
CA GLY A 2 14.87 -18.28 8.27
C GLY A 2 14.34 -17.79 6.94
N LEU A 3 13.36 -18.52 6.43
CA LEU A 3 12.59 -18.24 5.23
C LEU A 3 11.99 -16.83 5.37
N PHE A 4 12.34 -15.91 4.47
CA PHE A 4 11.55 -14.71 4.25
C PHE A 4 10.18 -15.18 3.75
N SER A 5 9.30 -15.52 4.68
CA SER A 5 7.89 -15.65 4.38
C SER A 5 7.47 -14.23 4.07
N SER A 6 7.40 -13.88 2.78
CA SER A 6 6.84 -12.62 2.30
C SER A 6 5.41 -12.59 2.81
N LYS A 7 5.23 -12.11 4.03
CA LYS A 7 3.95 -12.11 4.73
C LYS A 7 3.08 -11.18 3.92
N LYS A 8 2.18 -11.77 3.12
CA LYS A 8 1.27 -11.04 2.27
C LYS A 8 0.26 -10.37 3.17
N ILE A 9 0.36 -9.05 3.25
CA ILE A 9 -0.40 -8.22 4.19
C ILE A 9 -1.77 -7.91 3.58
N LEU A 10 -1.79 -7.53 2.30
CA LEU A 10 -3.01 -7.23 1.56
C LEU A 10 -3.28 -8.35 0.56
N LYS A 11 -4.25 -9.21 0.85
CA LYS A 11 -4.59 -10.38 0.01
C LYS A 11 -5.65 -10.10 -1.04
N THR A 12 -6.46 -9.06 -0.83
CA THR A 12 -7.57 -8.72 -1.72
C THR A 12 -7.59 -7.24 -2.03
N SER A 13 -8.15 -6.91 -3.20
CA SER A 13 -8.49 -5.55 -3.61
C SER A 13 -9.36 -4.84 -2.57
N GLN A 14 -10.25 -5.56 -1.90
CA GLN A 14 -11.10 -5.03 -0.84
C GLN A 14 -10.26 -4.56 0.36
N GLN A 15 -9.28 -5.36 0.81
CA GLN A 15 -8.37 -4.94 1.90
C GLN A 15 -7.56 -3.71 1.53
N ILE A 16 -7.10 -3.60 0.28
CA ILE A 16 -6.42 -2.40 -0.21
C ILE A 16 -7.38 -1.20 -0.09
N LYS A 17 -8.62 -1.35 -0.55
CA LYS A 17 -9.62 -0.28 -0.50
C LYS A 17 -9.94 0.16 0.93
N ASP A 18 -10.11 -0.80 1.84
CA ASP A 18 -10.35 -0.55 3.27
C ASP A 18 -9.16 0.16 3.92
N ALA A 19 -7.93 -0.29 3.64
CA ALA A 19 -6.71 0.36 4.11
C ALA A 19 -6.63 1.83 3.66
N LEU A 20 -6.90 2.08 2.38
CA LEU A 20 -6.92 3.45 1.83
C LEU A 20 -8.06 4.31 2.38
N PHE A 21 -9.14 3.69 2.86
CA PHE A 21 -10.24 4.38 3.54
C PHE A 21 -9.90 4.76 4.98
N GLN A 22 -9.04 3.99 5.66
CA GLN A 22 -8.56 4.33 7.00
C GLN A 22 -7.66 5.57 6.98
N ILE A 23 -6.96 5.79 5.87
CA ILE A 23 -6.10 6.95 5.69
C ILE A 23 -6.97 8.14 5.28
N LYS A 24 -7.29 8.97 6.27
CA LYS A 24 -8.06 10.20 6.09
C LYS A 24 -7.28 11.31 5.38
N SER A 25 -5.95 11.21 5.39
CA SER A 25 -5.06 12.16 4.74
C SER A 25 -5.09 12.05 3.20
N LEU A 26 -5.41 10.86 2.67
CA LEU A 26 -5.48 10.63 1.23
C LEU A 26 -6.63 11.41 0.63
N ASP A 27 -6.29 12.34 -0.26
CA ASP A 27 -7.25 13.13 -1.01
C ASP A 27 -8.04 12.26 -2.00
N TYR A 28 -9.18 12.79 -2.48
CA TYR A 28 -10.03 12.06 -3.42
C TYR A 28 -9.31 11.71 -4.73
N ARG A 29 -8.25 12.46 -5.07
CA ARG A 29 -7.41 12.25 -6.26
C ARG A 29 -6.29 11.25 -6.04
N GLU A 30 -5.71 11.26 -4.85
CA GLU A 30 -4.59 10.38 -4.49
C GLU A 30 -5.10 8.96 -4.23
N ARG A 31 -6.23 8.82 -3.53
CA ARG A 31 -6.83 7.52 -3.20
C ARG A 31 -6.99 6.56 -4.40
N PRO A 32 -7.60 6.96 -5.54
CA PRO A 32 -7.69 6.08 -6.70
C PRO A 32 -6.32 5.77 -7.32
N ALA A 33 -5.40 6.73 -7.36
CA ALA A 33 -4.05 6.51 -7.88
C ALA A 33 -3.28 5.46 -7.05
N VAL A 34 -3.31 5.59 -5.73
CA VAL A 34 -2.73 4.59 -4.81
C VAL A 34 -3.42 3.24 -4.95
N TYR A 35 -4.74 3.24 -5.05
CA TYR A 35 -5.52 2.01 -5.23
C TYR A 35 -5.12 1.28 -6.52
N GLU A 36 -5.05 1.97 -7.66
CA GLU A 36 -4.66 1.37 -8.93
C GLU A 36 -3.23 0.84 -8.90
N ALA A 37 -2.30 1.58 -8.28
CA ALA A 37 -0.91 1.13 -8.14
C ALA A 37 -0.80 -0.13 -7.27
N LEU A 38 -1.54 -0.21 -6.16
CA LEU A 38 -1.57 -1.38 -5.28
C LEU A 38 -2.31 -2.57 -5.89
N ILE A 39 -3.36 -2.32 -6.68
CA ILE A 39 -4.06 -3.35 -7.45
C ILE A 39 -3.14 -3.96 -8.51
N LYS A 40 -2.28 -3.16 -9.14
CA LYS A 40 -1.31 -3.66 -10.12
C LYS A 40 -0.29 -4.63 -9.51
N GLU A 41 0.12 -4.40 -8.27
CA GLU A 41 0.98 -5.35 -7.53
C GLU A 41 0.21 -6.44 -6.79
N LEU A 42 -1.13 -6.42 -6.81
CA LEU A 42 -1.95 -7.49 -6.24
C LEU A 42 -1.88 -8.72 -7.15
N ASP A 43 -0.89 -9.57 -6.89
CA ASP A 43 -0.73 -10.88 -7.55
C ASP A 43 -1.61 -11.96 -6.89
N ASP A 44 -1.60 -13.21 -7.39
CA ASP A 44 -2.50 -14.33 -7.04
C ASP A 44 -2.48 -14.74 -5.55
N GLY A 45 -1.62 -14.15 -4.73
CA GLY A 45 -1.65 -14.32 -3.27
C GLY A 45 -1.79 -13.04 -2.45
N GLY A 46 -1.85 -11.88 -3.09
CA GLY A 46 -1.76 -10.57 -2.44
C GLY A 46 -0.40 -9.89 -2.55
N VAL A 47 -0.34 -8.68 -1.99
CA VAL A 47 0.82 -7.79 -1.93
C VAL A 47 1.60 -7.99 -0.64
N SER A 48 2.90 -8.15 -0.77
CA SER A 48 3.86 -8.27 0.33
C SER A 48 4.22 -6.89 0.89
N GLN A 49 4.73 -6.84 2.12
CA GLN A 49 5.23 -5.59 2.72
C GLN A 49 6.24 -4.85 1.83
N GLU A 50 7.14 -5.58 1.19
CA GLU A 50 8.19 -5.00 0.33
C GLU A 50 7.61 -4.39 -0.95
N GLU A 51 6.65 -5.07 -1.58
CA GLU A 51 5.94 -4.60 -2.78
C GLU A 51 5.14 -3.34 -2.45
N LEU A 52 4.41 -3.34 -1.34
CA LEU A 52 3.72 -2.18 -0.79
C LEU A 52 4.66 -0.99 -0.56
N LYS A 53 5.80 -1.21 0.12
CA LYS A 53 6.82 -0.18 0.35
C LYS A 53 7.37 0.37 -0.96
N LYS A 54 7.54 -0.47 -1.98
CA LYS A 54 8.00 -0.08 -3.31
C LYS A 54 6.95 0.80 -4.01
N VAL A 55 5.69 0.36 -4.05
CA VAL A 55 4.58 1.11 -4.65
C VAL A 55 4.43 2.49 -4.01
N ILE A 56 4.46 2.58 -2.68
CA ILE A 56 4.37 3.87 -1.97
C ILE A 56 5.53 4.81 -2.34
N ARG A 57 6.74 4.28 -2.48
CA ARG A 57 7.90 5.07 -2.93
C ARG A 57 7.72 5.56 -4.36
N GLU A 58 7.19 4.72 -5.26
CA GLU A 58 6.91 5.11 -6.65
C GLU A 58 5.83 6.18 -6.73
N LEU A 59 4.72 6.02 -6.01
CA LEU A 59 3.66 7.03 -5.91
C LEU A 59 4.20 8.38 -5.40
N ARG A 60 5.06 8.35 -4.38
CA ARG A 60 5.71 9.56 -3.86
C ARG A 60 6.64 10.20 -4.90
N ASN A 61 7.44 9.39 -5.60
CA ASN A 61 8.34 9.89 -6.64
C ASN A 61 7.59 10.48 -7.83
N ASN A 62 6.41 9.94 -8.14
CA ASN A 62 5.52 10.45 -9.18
C ASN A 62 4.73 11.68 -8.73
N GLY A 63 4.81 12.07 -7.45
CA GLY A 63 4.05 13.20 -6.89
C GLY A 63 2.56 12.90 -6.71
N GLU A 64 2.17 11.62 -6.71
CA GLU A 64 0.78 11.19 -6.54
C GLU A 64 0.33 11.15 -5.08
N ILE A 65 1.28 11.16 -4.13
CA ILE A 65 1.00 11.21 -2.70
C ILE A 65 1.92 12.18 -1.96
N SER A 66 1.38 12.80 -0.91
CA SER A 66 2.19 13.61 0.01
C SER A 66 3.04 12.77 0.97
N GLU A 67 3.95 13.44 1.67
CA GLU A 67 4.92 12.79 2.57
C GLU A 67 4.21 12.16 3.77
N ILE A 68 3.18 12.87 4.23
CA ILE A 68 2.23 12.46 5.27
C ILE A 68 1.49 11.19 4.84
N ASP A 69 0.99 11.12 3.59
CA ASP A 69 0.28 9.94 3.10
C ASP A 69 1.19 8.73 2.97
N LYS A 70 2.44 8.95 2.54
CA LYS A 70 3.47 7.91 2.56
C LYS A 70 3.68 7.37 3.97
N GLU A 71 3.83 8.21 4.98
CA GLU A 71 4.01 7.77 6.37
C GLU A 71 2.78 6.99 6.88
N ASN A 72 1.57 7.51 6.65
CA ASN A 72 0.34 6.83 7.03
C ASN A 72 0.19 5.45 6.35
N LEU A 73 0.54 5.36 5.06
CA LEU A 73 0.52 4.10 4.32
C LEU A 73 1.55 3.11 4.89
N LEU A 74 2.75 3.58 5.22
CA LEU A 74 3.80 2.76 5.82
C LEU A 74 3.42 2.26 7.22
N GLU A 75 2.85 3.12 8.07
CA GLU A 75 2.34 2.74 9.40
C GLU A 75 1.25 1.67 9.29
N LEU A 76 0.33 1.81 8.33
CA LEU A 76 -0.74 0.83 8.13
C LEU A 76 -0.17 -0.54 7.79
N ILE A 77 0.89 -0.58 6.97
CA ILE A 77 1.58 -1.82 6.62
C ILE A 77 2.27 -2.43 7.84
N GLU A 78 2.95 -1.63 8.67
CA GLU A 78 3.58 -2.14 9.89
C GLU A 78 2.57 -2.63 10.92
N ARG A 79 1.38 -2.03 10.96
CA ARG A 79 0.29 -2.42 11.88
C ARG A 79 -0.37 -3.75 11.50
N GLU A 80 -0.43 -4.07 10.22
CA GLU A 80 -0.97 -5.34 9.71
C GLU A 80 0.12 -6.45 9.60
N SER A 81 1.38 -6.14 9.96
CA SER A 81 2.55 -7.03 9.85
C SER A 81 2.75 -7.93 11.07
#